data_AF-A0A1H3R7I0-F1
#
_entry.id   AF-A0A1H3R7I0-F1
#
_cell.length_a   1.000
_cell.length_b   1.000
_cell.length_c   1.000
_cell.angle_alpha   90.00
_cell.angle_beta   90.00
_cell.angle_gamma   90.00
#
_symmetry.space_group_name_H-M   'P 1'
#
loop_
_entity.id
_entity.type
_entity.pdbx_description
1 polymer ?
#
loop_
_entity_poly.entity_id
_entity_poly.type
_entity_poly.pdbx_seq_one_letter_code
_entity_poly.pdbx_strand_id
1 'polypeptide(L)'
;MTVSRQRQPRLFTLARRQSYLVAALGLVAGGMIVLALFGGRVDWGEELGSTLLSAGLFAAVWQVAVDRWQRQALAETLRSVMTETEAGLALQEVRIRDIARSDLEKMLRGAQELSAVCLFDSRWLDPWAPVLNGFVAAGGRARFCAPDPEDGRLMAMLAGRHNFENPVDFQIAVRKLLDRIGRLATAHPDRVQVRTVVAPGPSYTAYLMLRDDGRGVGMTRMYNHRMHEGRQLVEKTFAQGGDLFAHHQDDFQSLWSKAGRYPRLSRRSDLGVRIGVIGPGTASADIRKAAHDVGRLLGNEADVVIVGGGLRGVMEAAPAGAKAARADARCVGYLPGLDLREANEFITEPIATGLGEGRDLALVDDCDAVIAIGFNEGTLMEAAYARKMGVPVYGIHFPVITMPDGLPLVQAARGPKPAVSSALKDARSRARA
;
A
#
# COMPACT_ATOMS: atom_id res chain seq x y z
N MET A 1 22.23 -9.17 21.25
CA MET A 1 21.68 -9.66 22.55
C MET A 1 20.98 -8.46 23.19
N THR A 2 19.69 -8.46 23.56
CA THR A 2 18.81 -9.53 24.03
C THR A 2 17.36 -9.11 23.74
N VAL A 3 16.58 -9.97 23.11
CA VAL A 3 15.16 -9.77 22.81
C VAL A 3 14.36 -9.80 24.11
N SER A 4 13.71 -8.69 24.49
CA SER A 4 12.78 -8.69 25.61
C SER A 4 11.48 -9.41 25.20
N ARG A 5 11.23 -10.59 25.77
CA ARG A 5 9.96 -11.31 25.66
C ARG A 5 8.80 -10.40 26.11
N GLN A 6 7.96 -9.97 25.19
CA GLN A 6 6.65 -9.38 25.51
C GLN A 6 5.83 -10.40 26.31
N ARG A 7 5.44 -10.03 27.53
CA ARG A 7 4.44 -10.74 28.34
C ARG A 7 3.08 -10.58 27.67
N GLN A 8 2.40 -11.68 27.36
CA GLN A 8 0.98 -11.67 27.01
C GLN A 8 0.12 -11.10 28.17
N PRO A 9 -1.01 -10.43 27.87
CA PRO A 9 -1.81 -9.74 28.89
C PRO A 9 -2.54 -10.69 29.84
N ARG A 10 -2.42 -10.43 31.15
CA ARG A 10 -2.95 -11.22 32.28
C ARG A 10 -4.48 -11.25 32.42
N LEU A 11 -5.24 -10.51 31.60
CA LEU A 11 -6.72 -10.45 31.70
C LEU A 11 -7.40 -11.75 31.21
N PHE A 12 -6.86 -12.39 30.17
CA PHE A 12 -7.43 -13.63 29.63
C PHE A 12 -7.31 -14.84 30.56
N THR A 13 -6.33 -14.83 31.47
CA THR A 13 -6.11 -15.95 32.40
C THR A 13 -7.00 -15.87 33.64
N LEU A 14 -7.44 -14.68 34.06
CA LEU A 14 -8.36 -14.53 35.20
C LEU A 14 -9.78 -14.95 34.84
N ALA A 15 -10.27 -14.54 33.65
CA ALA A 15 -11.58 -14.90 33.15
C ALA A 15 -11.74 -16.42 32.97
N ARG A 16 -10.72 -17.10 32.41
CA ARG A 16 -10.70 -18.57 32.32
C ARG A 16 -10.77 -19.24 33.70
N ARG A 17 -10.03 -18.74 34.69
CA ARG A 17 -10.04 -19.32 36.06
C ARG A 17 -11.40 -19.19 36.75
N GLN A 18 -12.10 -18.08 36.55
CA GLN A 18 -13.46 -17.89 37.09
C GLN A 18 -14.49 -18.80 36.41
N SER A 19 -14.38 -19.02 35.09
CA SER A 19 -15.26 -19.96 34.38
C SER A 19 -15.12 -21.41 34.88
N TYR A 20 -13.90 -21.86 35.16
CA TYR A 20 -13.70 -23.21 35.73
C TYR A 20 -14.23 -23.34 37.16
N LEU A 21 -14.14 -22.29 37.97
CA LEU A 21 -14.64 -22.29 39.35
C LEU A 21 -16.18 -22.39 39.40
N VAL A 22 -16.86 -21.66 38.52
CA VAL A 22 -18.34 -21.68 38.43
C VAL A 22 -18.84 -23.00 37.86
N ALA A 23 -18.15 -23.58 36.87
CA ALA A 23 -18.46 -24.91 36.36
C ALA A 23 -18.30 -25.99 37.46
N ALA A 24 -17.27 -25.88 38.30
CA ALA A 24 -17.07 -26.80 39.42
C ALA A 24 -18.19 -26.68 40.47
N LEU A 25 -18.59 -25.45 40.82
CA LEU A 25 -19.71 -25.21 41.74
C LEU A 25 -21.05 -25.69 41.20
N GLY A 26 -21.29 -25.53 39.89
CA GLY A 26 -22.50 -26.03 39.21
C GLY A 26 -22.60 -27.55 39.23
N LEU A 27 -21.49 -28.26 39.04
CA LEU A 27 -21.45 -29.73 39.15
C LEU A 27 -21.75 -30.21 40.57
N VAL A 28 -21.22 -29.51 41.59
CA VAL A 28 -21.49 -29.84 43.00
C VAL A 28 -22.96 -29.59 43.35
N ALA A 29 -23.52 -28.45 42.93
CA ALA A 29 -24.93 -28.13 43.17
C ALA A 29 -25.88 -29.09 42.43
N GLY A 30 -25.58 -29.44 41.17
CA GLY A 30 -26.34 -30.41 40.40
C GLY A 30 -26.31 -31.81 41.02
N GLY A 31 -25.14 -32.28 41.45
CA GLY A 31 -25.01 -33.56 42.16
C GLY A 31 -25.76 -33.59 43.49
N MET A 32 -25.77 -32.48 44.23
CA MET A 32 -26.54 -32.34 45.48
C MET A 32 -28.06 -32.40 45.25
N ILE A 33 -28.55 -31.82 44.15
CA ILE A 33 -29.98 -31.85 43.79
C ILE A 33 -30.42 -33.26 43.38
N VAL A 34 -29.61 -33.97 42.60
CA VAL A 34 -29.88 -35.37 42.23
C VAL A 34 -29.89 -36.26 43.47
N LEU A 35 -28.92 -36.11 44.37
CA LEU A 35 -28.89 -36.84 45.65
C LEU A 35 -30.10 -36.52 46.55
N ALA A 36 -30.56 -35.26 46.55
CA ALA A 36 -31.72 -34.83 47.34
C ALA A 36 -33.06 -35.33 46.78
N LEU A 37 -33.20 -35.40 45.44
CA LEU A 37 -34.44 -35.82 44.79
C LEU A 37 -34.61 -37.35 44.75
N PHE A 38 -33.51 -38.11 44.66
CA PHE A 38 -33.55 -39.56 44.47
C PHE A 38 -33.07 -40.38 45.70
N GLY A 39 -32.79 -39.70 46.82
CA GLY A 39 -32.66 -40.34 48.14
C GLY A 39 -31.60 -41.45 48.24
N GLY A 40 -30.55 -41.41 47.42
CA GLY A 40 -29.40 -42.31 47.50
C GLY A 40 -29.49 -43.63 46.71
N ARG A 41 -30.52 -43.85 45.89
CA ARG A 41 -30.56 -44.98 44.93
C ARG A 41 -30.54 -44.46 43.51
N VAL A 42 -29.34 -44.12 43.03
CA VAL A 42 -29.10 -43.58 41.69
C VAL A 42 -28.27 -44.58 40.88
N ASP A 43 -28.76 -44.95 39.69
CA ASP A 43 -28.00 -45.76 38.73
C ASP A 43 -27.14 -44.81 37.88
N TRP A 44 -25.90 -44.63 38.31
CA TRP A 44 -25.05 -43.51 37.91
C TRP A 44 -24.71 -43.47 36.41
N GLY A 45 -24.91 -44.55 35.64
CA GLY A 45 -24.54 -44.64 34.23
C GLY A 45 -25.28 -43.68 33.30
N GLU A 46 -26.62 -43.70 33.31
CA GLU A 46 -27.45 -42.85 32.42
C GLU A 46 -27.67 -41.44 33.01
N GLU A 47 -27.81 -41.32 34.33
CA GLU A 47 -28.06 -40.04 34.99
C GLU A 47 -26.83 -39.13 35.11
N LEU A 48 -25.60 -39.68 35.12
CA LEU A 48 -24.39 -38.84 34.99
C LEU A 48 -24.33 -38.17 33.61
N GLY A 49 -24.71 -38.88 32.56
CA GLY A 49 -24.70 -38.36 31.20
C GLY A 49 -25.64 -37.15 31.05
N SER A 50 -26.87 -37.27 31.55
CA SER A 50 -27.86 -36.17 31.52
C SER A 50 -27.46 -35.00 32.43
N THR A 51 -26.87 -35.27 33.59
CA THR A 51 -26.37 -34.23 34.52
C THR A 51 -25.17 -33.47 33.94
N LEU A 52 -24.23 -34.17 33.29
CA LEU A 52 -23.08 -33.56 32.61
C LEU A 52 -23.51 -32.75 31.38
N LEU A 53 -24.48 -33.24 30.60
CA LEU A 53 -25.06 -32.50 29.48
C LEU A 53 -25.80 -31.23 29.95
N SER A 54 -26.55 -31.32 31.04
CA SER A 54 -27.25 -30.18 31.63
C SER A 54 -26.27 -29.13 32.18
N ALA A 55 -25.20 -29.58 32.85
CA ALA A 55 -24.13 -28.69 33.33
C ALA A 55 -23.36 -28.02 32.17
N GLY A 56 -23.09 -28.76 31.09
CA GLY A 56 -22.47 -28.23 29.87
C GLY A 56 -23.35 -27.20 29.16
N LEU A 57 -24.66 -27.47 29.06
CA LEU A 57 -25.64 -26.53 28.49
C LEU A 57 -25.76 -25.27 29.36
N PHE A 58 -25.79 -25.41 30.69
CA PHE A 58 -25.80 -24.28 31.60
C PHE A 58 -24.51 -23.46 31.51
N ALA A 59 -23.35 -24.11 31.39
CA ALA A 59 -22.08 -23.42 31.17
C ALA A 59 -22.04 -22.66 29.84
N ALA A 60 -22.62 -23.22 28.77
CA ALA A 60 -22.75 -22.55 27.48
C ALA A 60 -23.71 -21.36 27.54
N VAL A 61 -24.88 -21.51 28.17
CA VAL A 61 -25.84 -20.42 28.39
C VAL A 61 -25.24 -19.34 29.28
N TRP A 62 -24.50 -19.71 30.33
CA TRP A 62 -23.78 -18.77 31.18
C TRP A 62 -22.67 -18.06 30.43
N GLN A 63 -21.91 -18.74 29.56
CA GLN A 63 -20.93 -18.08 28.69
C GLN A 63 -21.60 -17.06 27.78
N VAL A 64 -22.73 -17.40 27.15
CA VAL A 64 -23.50 -16.48 26.31
C VAL A 64 -24.06 -15.31 27.14
N ALA A 65 -24.51 -15.57 28.37
CA ALA A 65 -25.03 -14.55 29.28
C ALA A 65 -23.93 -13.62 29.80
N VAL A 66 -22.75 -14.14 30.13
CA VAL A 66 -21.55 -13.34 30.48
C VAL A 66 -21.07 -12.54 29.29
N ASP A 67 -21.08 -13.11 28.08
CA ASP A 67 -20.78 -12.38 26.85
C ASP A 67 -21.79 -11.28 26.56
N ARG A 68 -23.08 -11.52 26.85
CA ARG A 68 -24.14 -10.50 26.75
C ARG A 68 -24.01 -9.45 27.83
N TRP A 69 -23.70 -9.83 29.07
CA TRP A 69 -23.52 -8.91 30.19
C TRP A 69 -22.24 -8.10 30.03
N GLN A 70 -21.14 -8.68 29.56
CA GLN A 70 -19.93 -7.94 29.18
C GLN A 70 -20.20 -7.03 27.99
N ARG A 71 -21.00 -7.45 27.00
CA ARG A 71 -21.45 -6.57 25.92
C ARG A 71 -22.38 -5.46 26.40
N GLN A 72 -23.24 -5.72 27.38
CA GLN A 72 -24.15 -4.74 27.97
C GLN A 72 -23.42 -3.78 28.90
N ALA A 73 -22.51 -4.27 29.75
CA ALA A 73 -21.64 -3.47 30.59
C ALA A 73 -20.64 -2.66 29.74
N LEU A 74 -20.11 -3.22 28.64
CA LEU A 74 -19.35 -2.46 27.65
C LEU A 74 -20.24 -1.45 26.94
N ALA A 75 -21.49 -1.78 26.62
CA ALA A 75 -22.44 -0.84 26.01
C ALA A 75 -22.93 0.24 26.99
N GLU A 76 -23.00 -0.04 28.28
CA GLU A 76 -23.35 0.88 29.37
C GLU A 76 -22.15 1.74 29.76
N THR A 77 -20.94 1.19 29.74
CA THR A 77 -19.70 1.95 29.90
C THR A 77 -19.47 2.81 28.65
N LEU A 78 -19.74 2.29 27.45
CA LEU A 78 -19.70 3.09 26.22
C LEU A 78 -20.82 4.13 26.22
N ARG A 79 -22.03 3.82 26.71
CA ARG A 79 -23.10 4.81 26.89
C ARG A 79 -22.73 5.83 27.94
N SER A 80 -22.15 5.47 29.07
CA SER A 80 -21.78 6.40 30.15
C SER A 80 -20.64 7.30 29.69
N VAL A 81 -19.63 6.75 29.01
CA VAL A 81 -18.57 7.49 28.33
C VAL A 81 -19.18 8.40 27.26
N MET A 82 -20.20 7.94 26.53
CA MET A 82 -20.91 8.76 25.53
C MET A 82 -21.78 9.86 26.16
N THR A 83 -22.52 9.60 27.24
CA THR A 83 -23.40 10.57 27.90
C THR A 83 -22.63 11.58 28.74
N GLU A 84 -21.49 11.21 29.33
CA GLU A 84 -20.57 12.18 29.93
C GLU A 84 -19.94 13.09 28.86
N THR A 85 -19.69 12.61 27.63
CA THR A 85 -19.33 13.50 26.50
C THR A 85 -20.46 14.37 25.98
N GLU A 86 -21.73 13.93 26.09
CA GLU A 86 -22.89 14.71 25.59
C GLU A 86 -23.33 15.81 26.56
N ALA A 87 -23.15 15.63 27.88
CA ALA A 87 -23.65 16.58 28.88
C ALA A 87 -22.74 17.82 29.09
N GLY A 88 -21.51 17.83 28.55
CA GLY A 88 -20.54 18.92 28.75
C GLY A 88 -20.13 19.69 27.50
N LEU A 89 -20.46 19.21 26.30
CA LEU A 89 -19.99 19.82 25.06
C LEU A 89 -21.15 19.88 24.06
N ALA A 90 -21.60 21.10 23.77
CA ALA A 90 -22.47 21.39 22.63
C ALA A 90 -21.72 21.05 21.32
N LEU A 91 -21.77 19.79 20.92
CA LEU A 91 -21.15 19.27 19.70
C LEU A 91 -22.10 19.49 18.52
N GLN A 92 -21.74 20.37 17.59
CA GLN A 92 -22.45 20.57 16.33
C GLN A 92 -21.87 19.72 15.18
N GLU A 93 -22.77 19.20 14.35
CA GLU A 93 -22.52 18.46 13.10
C GLU A 93 -22.02 19.42 12.00
N VAL A 94 -20.83 19.18 11.42
CA VAL A 94 -20.27 20.05 10.36
C VAL A 94 -19.61 19.23 9.26
N ARG A 95 -20.33 18.98 8.16
CA ARG A 95 -19.75 18.28 6.99
C ARG A 95 -18.60 19.11 6.42
N ILE A 96 -17.44 18.51 6.15
CA ILE A 96 -16.27 19.22 5.56
C ILE A 96 -16.59 20.00 4.28
N ARG A 97 -17.51 19.48 3.46
CA ARG A 97 -17.98 20.15 2.24
C ARG A 97 -18.96 21.30 2.50
N ASP A 98 -19.56 21.33 3.69
CA ASP A 98 -20.49 22.36 4.16
C ASP A 98 -19.76 23.41 5.02
N ILE A 99 -18.47 23.23 5.30
CA ILE A 99 -17.66 24.29 5.94
C ILE A 99 -17.58 25.44 4.94
N ALA A 100 -18.23 26.54 5.28
CA ALA A 100 -18.10 27.78 4.53
C ALA A 100 -16.62 28.18 4.50
N ARG A 101 -16.17 28.67 3.34
CA ARG A 101 -14.80 29.16 3.15
C ARG A 101 -14.34 30.09 4.27
N SER A 102 -15.22 30.99 4.72
CA SER A 102 -14.96 31.95 5.80
C SER A 102 -14.60 31.29 7.13
N ASP A 103 -15.20 30.14 7.44
CA ASP A 103 -14.96 29.43 8.69
C ASP A 103 -13.68 28.61 8.61
N LEU A 104 -13.37 28.02 7.44
CA LEU A 104 -12.07 27.39 7.19
C LEU A 104 -10.92 28.41 7.32
N GLU A 105 -11.09 29.62 6.77
CA GLU A 105 -10.15 30.72 6.93
C GLU A 105 -10.03 31.19 8.39
N LYS A 106 -11.12 31.19 9.17
CA LYS A 106 -11.06 31.43 10.64
C LYS A 106 -10.27 30.35 11.36
N MET A 107 -10.43 29.09 10.99
CA MET A 107 -9.75 27.97 11.63
C MET A 107 -8.24 27.99 11.36
N LEU A 108 -7.83 28.36 10.15
CA LEU A 108 -6.42 28.43 9.75
C LEU A 108 -5.74 29.73 10.19
N ARG A 109 -6.49 30.74 10.66
CA ARG A 109 -5.92 31.98 11.20
C ARG A 109 -5.07 31.68 12.45
N GLY A 110 -3.77 31.95 12.35
CA GLY A 110 -2.80 31.70 13.42
C GLY A 110 -2.35 30.26 13.56
N ALA A 111 -2.73 29.37 12.63
CA ALA A 111 -2.15 28.04 12.53
C ALA A 111 -0.74 28.14 11.89
N GLN A 112 0.21 27.36 12.39
CA GLN A 112 1.51 27.17 11.74
C GLN A 112 1.57 25.88 10.94
N GLU A 113 0.75 24.90 11.31
CA GLU A 113 0.77 23.59 10.68
C GLU A 113 -0.63 23.00 10.53
N LEU A 114 -0.93 22.49 9.34
CA LEU A 114 -2.07 21.65 9.04
C LEU A 114 -1.56 20.24 8.77
N SER A 115 -2.04 19.25 9.51
CA SER A 115 -1.75 17.84 9.31
C SER A 115 -3.06 17.11 8.96
N ALA A 116 -3.09 16.33 7.89
CA ALA A 116 -4.30 15.68 7.41
C ALA A 116 -4.04 14.22 7.04
N VAL A 117 -4.90 13.32 7.51
CA VAL A 117 -5.01 11.94 7.03
C VAL A 117 -6.17 11.89 6.05
N CYS A 118 -5.90 11.50 4.81
CA CYS A 118 -6.86 11.53 3.70
C CYS A 118 -7.02 10.13 3.12
N LEU A 119 -8.24 9.60 3.07
CA LEU A 119 -8.49 8.23 2.62
C LEU A 119 -8.50 8.06 1.10
N PHE A 120 -9.49 8.64 0.40
CA PHE A 120 -9.67 8.44 -1.04
C PHE A 120 -10.50 9.55 -1.70
N ASP A 121 -11.39 10.22 -0.97
CA ASP A 121 -12.22 11.29 -1.54
C ASP A 121 -11.38 12.55 -1.75
N SER A 122 -11.39 13.08 -2.97
CA SER A 122 -10.71 14.33 -3.31
C SER A 122 -11.65 15.53 -3.41
N ARG A 123 -12.97 15.35 -3.39
CA ARG A 123 -13.96 16.42 -3.61
C ARG A 123 -13.93 17.51 -2.54
N TRP A 124 -13.43 17.20 -1.35
CA TRP A 124 -13.24 18.20 -0.29
C TRP A 124 -12.14 19.21 -0.63
N LEU A 125 -11.20 18.86 -1.51
CA LEU A 125 -10.13 19.78 -1.91
C LEU A 125 -10.64 20.96 -2.73
N ASP A 126 -11.77 20.85 -3.43
CA ASP A 126 -12.28 21.95 -4.27
C ASP A 126 -12.57 23.22 -3.44
N PRO A 127 -13.39 23.17 -2.37
CA PRO A 127 -13.60 24.34 -1.51
C PRO A 127 -12.37 24.73 -0.69
N TRP A 128 -11.45 23.79 -0.43
CA TRP A 128 -10.28 24.02 0.44
C TRP A 128 -9.06 24.56 -0.31
N ALA A 129 -8.89 24.25 -1.60
CA ALA A 129 -7.67 24.56 -2.35
C ALA A 129 -7.28 26.04 -2.32
N PRO A 130 -8.19 27.01 -2.55
CA PRO A 130 -7.84 28.43 -2.45
C PRO A 130 -7.35 28.83 -1.05
N VAL A 131 -7.97 28.26 -0.01
CA VAL A 131 -7.63 28.55 1.39
C VAL A 131 -6.30 27.91 1.78
N LEU A 132 -6.06 26.66 1.35
CA LEU A 132 -4.79 25.96 1.54
C LEU A 132 -3.64 26.68 0.85
N ASN A 133 -3.84 27.15 -0.39
CA ASN A 133 -2.87 27.96 -1.10
C ASN A 133 -2.56 29.25 -0.33
N GLY A 134 -3.58 29.97 0.15
CA GLY A 134 -3.41 31.19 0.95
C GLY A 134 -2.66 30.93 2.26
N PHE A 135 -3.00 29.85 2.96
CA PHE A 135 -2.34 29.43 4.20
C PHE A 135 -0.85 29.11 3.99
N VAL A 136 -0.52 28.36 2.95
CA VAL A 136 0.87 27.99 2.62
C VAL A 136 1.65 29.21 2.14
N ALA A 137 1.05 30.08 1.32
CA ALA A 137 1.65 31.33 0.88
C ALA A 137 1.95 32.29 2.05
N ALA A 138 1.12 32.25 3.11
CA ALA A 138 1.34 33.00 4.34
C ALA A 138 2.39 32.36 5.28
N GLY A 139 3.04 31.26 4.87
CA GLY A 139 4.12 30.60 5.61
C GLY A 139 3.71 29.36 6.40
N GLY A 140 2.44 28.97 6.38
CA GLY A 140 1.96 27.75 7.02
C GLY A 140 2.55 26.48 6.39
N ARG A 141 2.74 25.42 7.20
CA ARG A 141 3.14 24.08 6.74
C ARG A 141 1.93 23.17 6.61
N ALA A 142 1.86 22.38 5.54
CA ALA A 142 0.81 21.38 5.37
C ALA A 142 1.43 19.97 5.23
N ARG A 143 0.87 18.99 5.93
CA ARG A 143 1.31 17.60 5.94
C ARG A 143 0.12 16.71 5.62
N PHE A 144 0.23 15.90 4.58
CA PHE A 144 -0.83 15.00 4.14
C PHE A 144 -0.35 13.56 4.18
N CYS A 145 -1.17 12.68 4.75
CA CYS A 145 -0.93 11.24 4.81
C CYS A 145 -2.09 10.53 4.13
N ALA A 146 -1.83 9.67 3.14
CA ALA A 146 -2.88 8.89 2.47
C ALA A 146 -2.51 7.41 2.34
N PRO A 147 -3.46 6.49 2.13
CA PRO A 147 -3.17 5.11 1.77
C PRO A 147 -2.25 5.01 0.55
N ASP A 148 -1.32 4.05 0.55
CA ASP A 148 -0.46 3.79 -0.59
C ASP A 148 -1.26 3.11 -1.73
N PRO A 149 -1.45 3.77 -2.89
CA PRO A 149 -2.22 3.19 -3.99
C PRO A 149 -1.50 2.00 -4.64
N GLU A 150 -0.20 1.78 -4.39
CA GLU A 150 0.54 0.63 -4.94
C GLU A 150 0.38 -0.64 -4.08
N ASP A 151 -0.17 -0.53 -2.86
CA ASP A 151 -0.44 -1.69 -2.02
C ASP A 151 -1.79 -2.32 -2.38
N GLY A 152 -1.77 -3.29 -3.28
CA GLY A 152 -2.98 -4.00 -3.73
C GLY A 152 -3.76 -4.70 -2.61
N ARG A 153 -3.09 -5.15 -1.53
CA ARG A 153 -3.77 -5.78 -0.38
C ARG A 153 -4.51 -4.73 0.45
N LEU A 154 -3.87 -3.57 0.66
CA LEU A 154 -4.50 -2.43 1.33
C LEU A 154 -5.68 -1.89 0.52
N MET A 155 -5.54 -1.73 -0.80
CA MET A 155 -6.63 -1.27 -1.68
C MET A 155 -7.82 -2.23 -1.66
N ALA A 156 -7.60 -3.54 -1.74
CA ALA A 156 -8.67 -4.54 -1.66
C ALA A 156 -9.40 -4.50 -0.31
N MET A 157 -8.64 -4.39 0.79
CA MET A 157 -9.21 -4.29 2.14
C MET A 157 -10.04 -3.02 2.31
N LEU A 158 -9.53 -1.86 1.88
CA LEU A 158 -10.23 -0.59 2.01
C LEU A 158 -11.43 -0.50 1.07
N ALA A 159 -11.32 -1.02 -0.16
CA ALA A 159 -12.44 -1.10 -1.09
C ALA A 159 -13.62 -1.88 -0.50
N GLY A 160 -13.36 -3.07 0.06
CA GLY A 160 -14.38 -3.87 0.75
C GLY A 160 -14.99 -3.17 1.96
N ARG A 161 -14.18 -2.42 2.73
CA ARG A 161 -14.66 -1.63 3.89
C ARG A 161 -15.47 -0.39 3.49
N HIS A 162 -15.38 0.08 2.25
CA HIS A 162 -16.03 1.31 1.79
C HIS A 162 -17.05 1.06 0.67
N ASN A 163 -17.51 -0.19 0.48
CA ASN A 163 -18.49 -0.58 -0.54
C ASN A 163 -18.09 -0.20 -1.98
N PHE A 164 -16.81 -0.26 -2.30
CA PHE A 164 -16.39 -0.23 -3.70
C PHE A 164 -16.51 -1.64 -4.26
N GLU A 165 -17.26 -1.80 -5.34
CA GLU A 165 -17.43 -3.09 -6.04
C GLU A 165 -16.09 -3.63 -6.55
N ASN A 166 -15.20 -2.73 -6.96
CA ASN A 166 -13.89 -3.05 -7.50
C ASN A 166 -12.76 -2.32 -6.75
N PRO A 167 -11.74 -3.04 -6.22
CA PRO A 167 -10.54 -2.44 -5.63
C PRO A 167 -9.79 -1.46 -6.54
N VAL A 168 -9.85 -1.66 -7.86
CA VAL A 168 -9.21 -0.78 -8.85
C VAL A 168 -9.87 0.61 -8.85
N ASP A 169 -11.19 0.70 -8.68
CA ASP A 169 -11.88 2.00 -8.64
C ASP A 169 -11.52 2.79 -7.37
N PHE A 170 -11.37 2.09 -6.25
CA PHE A 170 -10.88 2.68 -5.01
C PHE A 170 -9.44 3.19 -5.19
N GLN A 171 -8.56 2.38 -5.79
CA GLN A 171 -7.20 2.76 -6.11
C GLN A 171 -7.14 4.02 -6.99
N ILE A 172 -7.98 4.11 -8.03
CA ILE A 172 -8.09 5.29 -8.89
C ILE A 172 -8.52 6.53 -8.09
N ALA A 173 -9.46 6.39 -7.15
CA ALA A 173 -9.89 7.50 -6.29
C ALA A 173 -8.74 8.01 -5.40
N VAL A 174 -7.98 7.09 -4.78
CA VAL A 174 -6.79 7.41 -3.99
C VAL A 174 -5.73 8.12 -4.84
N ARG A 175 -5.46 7.63 -6.05
CA ARG A 175 -4.53 8.30 -7.01
C ARG A 175 -4.98 9.71 -7.35
N LYS A 176 -6.27 9.91 -7.67
CA LYS A 176 -6.83 11.26 -7.95
C LYS A 176 -6.67 12.22 -6.78
N LEU A 177 -6.89 11.76 -5.55
CA LEU A 177 -6.64 12.53 -4.33
C LEU A 177 -5.15 12.91 -4.22
N LEU A 178 -4.27 11.93 -4.36
CA LEU A 178 -2.83 12.11 -4.26
C LEU A 178 -2.26 13.03 -5.35
N ASP A 179 -2.74 12.93 -6.60
CA ASP A 179 -2.34 13.83 -7.68
C ASP A 179 -2.75 15.28 -7.41
N ARG A 180 -3.96 15.47 -6.86
CA ARG A 180 -4.45 16.80 -6.49
C ARG A 180 -3.63 17.44 -5.38
N ILE A 181 -3.32 16.69 -4.31
CA ILE A 181 -2.46 17.18 -3.23
C ILE A 181 -1.02 17.33 -3.74
N GLY A 182 -0.57 16.44 -4.62
CA GLY A 182 0.76 16.48 -5.24
C GLY A 182 1.01 17.77 -6.01
N ARG A 183 0.01 18.28 -6.75
CA ARG A 183 0.11 19.61 -7.40
C ARG A 183 0.35 20.76 -6.42
N LEU A 184 -0.32 20.73 -5.27
CA LEU A 184 -0.10 21.69 -4.19
C LEU A 184 1.32 21.55 -3.60
N ALA A 185 1.81 20.32 -3.46
CA ALA A 185 3.17 20.03 -3.01
C ALA A 185 4.24 20.54 -3.98
N THR A 186 4.05 20.35 -5.28
CA THR A 186 4.95 20.85 -6.31
C THR A 186 5.02 22.38 -6.33
N ALA A 187 3.91 23.08 -6.07
CA ALA A 187 3.89 24.53 -5.97
C ALA A 187 4.64 25.07 -4.73
N HIS A 188 4.70 24.28 -3.65
CA HIS A 188 5.26 24.68 -2.36
C HIS A 188 6.07 23.56 -1.68
N PRO A 189 7.21 23.13 -2.28
CA PRO A 189 7.91 21.91 -1.89
C PRO A 189 8.47 21.92 -0.46
N ASP A 190 8.84 23.10 0.06
CA ASP A 190 9.40 23.24 1.41
C ASP A 190 8.32 23.31 2.51
N ARG A 191 7.06 23.52 2.11
CA ARG A 191 5.94 23.79 3.03
C ARG A 191 4.89 22.70 3.01
N VAL A 192 4.76 21.97 1.91
CA VAL A 192 3.72 20.97 1.72
C VAL A 192 4.37 19.60 1.54
N GLN A 193 4.09 18.69 2.46
CA GLN A 193 4.63 17.33 2.45
C GLN A 193 3.50 16.32 2.29
N VAL A 194 3.67 15.38 1.38
CA VAL A 194 2.73 14.28 1.17
C VAL A 194 3.43 12.96 1.44
N ARG A 195 2.79 12.07 2.18
CA ARG A 195 3.30 10.73 2.49
C ARG A 195 2.23 9.66 2.28
N THR A 196 2.66 8.46 1.91
CA THR A 196 1.80 7.28 1.80
C THR A 196 2.08 6.25 2.90
N VAL A 197 1.03 5.55 3.34
CA VAL A 197 1.11 4.48 4.34
C VAL A 197 0.65 3.14 3.79
N VAL A 198 1.41 2.08 4.09
CA VAL A 198 1.14 0.68 3.69
C VAL A 198 0.48 -0.15 4.81
N ALA A 199 0.43 0.38 6.04
CA ALA A 199 -0.21 -0.31 7.15
C ALA A 199 -1.74 -0.28 6.99
N PRO A 200 -2.50 -1.18 7.65
CA PRO A 200 -3.93 -1.00 7.89
C PRO A 200 -4.13 0.27 8.73
N GLY A 201 -4.10 1.41 8.08
CA GLY A 201 -4.28 2.72 8.67
C GLY A 201 -5.74 2.95 9.07
N PRO A 202 -6.01 4.10 9.70
CA PRO A 202 -7.37 4.49 10.07
C PRO A 202 -8.27 4.56 8.84
N SER A 203 -9.51 4.10 8.99
CA SER A 203 -10.59 4.20 7.99
C SER A 203 -11.35 5.53 8.07
N TYR A 204 -10.67 6.61 8.49
CA TYR A 204 -11.26 7.94 8.63
C TYR A 204 -10.37 9.02 8.00
N THR A 205 -11.02 10.12 7.59
CA THR A 205 -10.31 11.34 7.19
C THR A 205 -10.22 12.25 8.41
N ALA A 206 -9.02 12.63 8.84
CA ALA A 206 -8.84 13.53 9.98
C ALA A 206 -7.95 14.71 9.59
N TYR A 207 -8.28 15.89 10.11
CA TYR A 207 -7.51 17.12 9.98
C TYR A 207 -7.15 17.61 11.37
N LEU A 208 -5.88 17.95 11.53
CA LEU A 208 -5.29 18.46 12.76
C LEU A 208 -4.61 19.77 12.43
N MET A 209 -5.09 20.87 12.99
CA MET A 209 -4.49 22.19 12.84
C MET A 209 -3.79 22.57 14.15
N LEU A 210 -2.51 22.95 14.07
CA LEU A 210 -1.67 23.36 15.20
C LEU A 210 -1.30 24.85 15.08
N ARG A 211 -1.47 25.60 16.18
CA ARG A 211 -1.19 27.03 16.33
C ARG A 211 0.00 27.29 17.26
N ASP A 212 0.51 28.51 17.19
CA ASP A 212 1.70 28.98 17.92
C ASP A 212 1.58 29.03 19.45
N ASP A 213 0.37 29.22 19.96
CA ASP A 213 0.06 29.26 21.39
C ASP A 213 -0.06 27.83 22.00
N GLY A 214 0.43 26.83 21.28
CA GLY A 214 0.19 25.42 21.55
C GLY A 214 -1.24 25.01 21.25
N ARG A 215 -2.11 25.92 20.76
CA ARG A 215 -3.54 25.67 20.56
C ARG A 215 -3.89 24.99 19.24
N GLY A 216 -4.92 24.15 19.20
CA GLY A 216 -5.16 23.31 18.01
C GLY A 216 -6.62 22.94 17.79
N VAL A 217 -7.03 22.89 16.53
CA VAL A 217 -8.40 22.48 16.17
C VAL A 217 -8.31 21.15 15.43
N GLY A 218 -8.98 20.14 15.98
CA GLY A 218 -9.07 18.81 15.38
C GLY A 218 -10.44 18.62 14.75
N MET A 219 -10.47 18.27 13.47
CA MET A 219 -11.68 17.82 12.78
C MET A 219 -11.50 16.36 12.40
N THR A 220 -12.44 15.50 12.78
CA THR A 220 -12.45 14.12 12.28
C THR A 220 -13.75 13.84 11.56
N ARG A 221 -13.62 13.19 10.40
CA ARG A 221 -14.74 12.55 9.73
C ARG A 221 -14.50 11.05 9.76
N MET A 222 -15.10 10.39 10.75
CA MET A 222 -15.14 8.93 10.80
C MET A 222 -16.17 8.39 9.81
N TYR A 223 -15.73 7.57 8.86
CA TYR A 223 -16.64 6.71 8.10
C TYR A 223 -16.95 5.48 8.97
N ASN A 224 -18.15 5.41 9.53
CA ASN A 224 -18.63 4.21 10.22
C ASN A 224 -19.53 3.39 9.29
N HIS A 225 -19.11 2.18 8.94
CA HIS A 225 -19.75 1.28 7.97
C HIS A 225 -20.93 0.46 8.55
N ARG A 226 -21.68 0.98 9.54
CA ARG A 226 -22.86 0.25 10.08
C ARG A 226 -24.06 1.13 10.37
N MET A 227 -24.29 2.14 9.53
CA MET A 227 -25.49 2.97 9.63
C MET A 227 -26.05 3.26 8.24
N HIS A 228 -26.67 2.23 7.64
CA HIS A 228 -27.73 2.44 6.66
C HIS A 228 -28.99 1.81 7.23
N GLU A 229 -29.78 2.65 7.88
CA GLU A 229 -31.24 2.76 7.73
C GLU A 229 -31.73 3.85 8.70
N GLY A 230 -31.98 5.05 8.17
CA GLY A 230 -32.85 6.04 8.82
C GLY A 230 -32.34 6.85 10.01
N ARG A 231 -31.02 6.98 10.27
CA ARG A 231 -30.51 7.91 11.33
C ARG A 231 -29.32 8.75 10.88
N GLN A 232 -29.30 10.02 11.31
CA GLN A 232 -28.27 11.03 11.03
C GLN A 232 -26.86 10.57 11.42
N LEU A 233 -25.88 10.91 10.58
CA LEU A 233 -24.45 10.69 10.81
C LEU A 233 -23.96 11.71 11.85
N VAL A 234 -23.46 11.26 13.00
CA VAL A 234 -22.91 12.17 14.02
C VAL A 234 -21.43 12.41 13.75
N GLU A 235 -21.11 13.62 13.31
CA GLU A 235 -19.75 14.14 13.11
C GLU A 235 -19.23 14.78 14.40
N LYS A 236 -17.96 14.51 14.77
CA LYS A 236 -17.37 15.00 16.03
C LYS A 236 -16.28 16.04 15.74
N THR A 237 -16.49 17.26 16.21
CA THR A 237 -15.49 18.35 16.22
C THR A 237 -14.85 18.41 17.61
N PHE A 238 -13.52 18.47 17.68
CA PHE A 238 -12.82 18.52 18.97
C PHE A 238 -12.10 19.85 19.15
N ALA A 239 -12.40 20.50 20.28
CA ALA A 239 -11.58 21.58 20.79
C ALA A 239 -10.26 21.03 21.34
N GLN A 240 -9.22 21.84 21.29
CA GLN A 240 -7.93 21.52 21.83
C GLN A 240 -7.99 21.13 23.33
N GLY A 241 -7.18 20.15 23.73
CA GLY A 241 -7.00 19.79 25.15
C GLY A 241 -7.97 18.72 25.64
N GLY A 242 -8.92 18.29 24.79
CA GLY A 242 -9.68 17.07 25.03
C GLY A 242 -8.88 15.83 24.66
N ASP A 243 -9.11 14.72 25.37
CA ASP A 243 -8.43 13.43 25.16
C ASP A 243 -8.46 12.95 23.71
N LEU A 244 -9.53 13.29 22.97
CA LEU A 244 -9.71 12.95 21.55
C LEU A 244 -8.75 13.71 20.63
N PHE A 245 -8.37 14.95 20.95
CA PHE A 245 -7.36 15.70 20.20
C PHE A 245 -5.98 15.06 20.37
N ALA A 246 -5.60 14.74 21.61
CA ALA A 246 -4.33 14.10 21.92
C ALA A 246 -4.22 12.72 21.26
N HIS A 247 -5.30 11.92 21.30
CA HIS A 247 -5.37 10.63 20.63
C HIS A 247 -5.12 10.74 19.12
N HIS A 248 -5.76 11.69 18.43
CA HIS A 248 -5.57 11.88 16.99
C HIS A 248 -4.20 12.46 16.63
N GLN A 249 -3.62 13.28 17.48
CA GLN A 249 -2.24 13.75 17.32
C GLN A 249 -1.26 12.57 17.38
N ASP A 250 -1.40 11.68 18.36
CA ASP A 250 -0.56 10.49 18.51
C ASP A 250 -0.73 9.53 17.33
N ASP A 251 -1.96 9.30 16.87
CA ASP A 251 -2.25 8.49 15.68
C ASP A 251 -1.59 9.08 14.43
N PHE A 252 -1.71 10.39 14.22
CA PHE A 252 -1.06 11.06 13.08
C PHE A 252 0.46 10.90 13.14
N GLN A 253 1.10 11.14 14.29
CA GLN A 253 2.56 11.01 14.41
C GLN A 253 3.01 9.56 14.22
N SER A 254 2.26 8.59 14.75
CA SER A 254 2.51 7.16 14.56
C SER A 254 2.47 6.78 13.08
N LEU A 255 1.46 7.24 12.33
CA LEU A 255 1.37 7.02 10.89
C LEU A 255 2.47 7.75 10.13
N TRP A 256 2.69 9.03 10.43
CA TRP A 256 3.67 9.89 9.78
C TRP A 256 5.09 9.33 9.88
N SER A 257 5.46 8.76 11.03
CA SER A 257 6.76 8.12 11.26
C SER A 257 6.98 6.87 10.41
N LYS A 258 5.91 6.17 10.05
CA LYS A 258 5.92 4.93 9.24
C LYS A 258 5.68 5.20 7.75
N ALA A 259 5.24 6.41 7.40
CA ALA A 259 4.83 6.77 6.05
C ALA A 259 6.02 7.06 5.13
N GLY A 260 5.98 6.52 3.91
CA GLY A 260 6.93 6.84 2.84
C GLY A 260 6.56 8.17 2.15
N ARG A 261 7.51 8.82 1.44
CA ARG A 261 7.20 10.06 0.69
C ARG A 261 6.31 9.79 -0.51
N TYR A 262 5.36 10.68 -0.79
CA TYR A 262 4.58 10.71 -2.03
C TYR A 262 4.96 11.93 -2.91
N PRO A 263 5.05 11.76 -4.23
CA PRO A 263 5.01 10.48 -4.90
C PRO A 263 6.25 9.65 -4.50
N ARG A 264 6.09 8.34 -4.28
CA ARG A 264 7.22 7.40 -4.51
C ARG A 264 7.44 7.26 -6.01
N LEU A 265 7.39 8.38 -6.73
CA LEU A 265 8.05 8.57 -7.98
C LEU A 265 9.38 9.17 -7.55
N SER A 266 10.35 8.31 -7.30
CA SER A 266 11.63 8.58 -7.97
C SER A 266 11.23 8.98 -9.40
N ARG A 267 11.65 10.15 -9.89
CA ARG A 267 11.48 10.45 -11.33
C ARG A 267 11.95 9.20 -12.09
N ARG A 268 11.44 8.95 -13.29
CA ARG A 268 11.99 7.84 -14.11
C ARG A 268 13.53 7.95 -14.19
N SER A 269 14.07 9.17 -14.17
CA SER A 269 15.50 9.49 -14.00
C SER A 269 16.16 9.03 -12.69
N ASP A 270 15.44 8.98 -11.57
CA ASP A 270 15.94 8.61 -10.24
C ASP A 270 15.89 7.09 -9.99
N LEU A 271 15.13 6.34 -10.80
CA LEU A 271 15.12 4.86 -10.83
C LEU A 271 16.25 4.26 -11.66
N GLY A 272 16.99 5.12 -12.36
CA GLY A 272 17.96 4.75 -13.38
C GLY A 272 17.32 4.52 -14.75
N VAL A 273 18.09 4.75 -15.81
CA VAL A 273 17.72 4.52 -17.20
C VAL A 273 17.61 3.02 -17.45
N ARG A 274 16.48 2.56 -17.97
CA ARG A 274 16.17 1.14 -18.18
C ARG A 274 16.40 0.77 -19.62
N ILE A 275 17.41 -0.06 -19.88
CA ILE A 275 17.76 -0.51 -21.23
C ILE A 275 17.39 -1.98 -21.38
N GLY A 276 16.42 -2.25 -22.25
CA GLY A 276 16.05 -3.60 -22.64
C GLY A 276 17.15 -4.22 -23.51
N VAL A 277 17.64 -5.40 -23.14
CA VAL A 277 18.54 -6.17 -24.00
C VAL A 277 17.84 -7.48 -24.37
N ILE A 278 17.41 -7.54 -25.64
CA ILE A 278 16.59 -8.62 -26.17
C ILE A 278 17.34 -9.42 -27.21
N GLY A 279 17.03 -10.72 -27.33
CA GLY A 279 17.65 -11.60 -28.29
C GLY A 279 17.39 -13.08 -28.03
N PRO A 280 17.86 -13.97 -28.91
CA PRO A 280 17.58 -15.40 -28.82
C PRO A 280 18.10 -16.05 -27.53
N GLY A 281 17.27 -16.93 -26.95
CA GLY A 281 17.65 -17.78 -25.81
C GLY A 281 18.69 -18.85 -26.16
N THR A 282 18.76 -19.21 -27.45
CA THR A 282 19.82 -20.05 -28.03
C THR A 282 20.55 -19.20 -29.06
N ALA A 283 21.78 -18.81 -28.76
CA ALA A 283 22.54 -17.84 -29.55
C ALA A 283 23.94 -18.36 -29.90
N SER A 284 24.45 -18.00 -31.08
CA SER A 284 25.83 -18.31 -31.51
C SER A 284 26.86 -17.60 -30.62
N ALA A 285 28.12 -18.03 -30.71
CA ALA A 285 29.20 -17.42 -29.94
C ALA A 285 29.34 -15.91 -30.20
N ASP A 286 29.19 -15.48 -31.45
CA ASP A 286 29.29 -14.06 -31.83
C ASP A 286 28.14 -13.23 -31.27
N ILE A 287 26.91 -13.76 -31.31
CA ILE A 287 25.73 -13.09 -30.72
C ILE A 287 25.86 -12.97 -29.20
N ARG A 288 26.31 -14.05 -28.51
CA ARG A 288 26.56 -14.00 -27.07
C ARG A 288 27.69 -13.03 -26.73
N LYS A 289 28.76 -12.99 -27.53
CA LYS A 289 29.86 -12.04 -27.35
C LYS A 289 29.37 -10.60 -27.51
N ALA A 290 28.57 -10.32 -28.53
CA ALA A 290 27.97 -9.00 -28.73
C ALA A 290 27.08 -8.59 -27.55
N ALA A 291 26.25 -9.52 -27.05
CA ALA A 291 25.41 -9.30 -25.88
C ALA A 291 26.23 -9.02 -24.61
N HIS A 292 27.29 -9.80 -24.38
CA HIS A 292 28.21 -9.57 -23.27
C HIS A 292 28.94 -8.23 -23.37
N ASP A 293 29.40 -7.85 -24.57
CA ASP A 293 30.05 -6.56 -24.81
C ASP A 293 29.08 -5.38 -24.60
N VAL A 294 27.81 -5.50 -25.03
CA VAL A 294 26.74 -4.54 -24.71
C VAL A 294 26.53 -4.45 -23.21
N GLY A 295 26.39 -5.59 -22.54
CA GLY A 295 26.24 -5.68 -21.09
C GLY A 295 27.37 -4.98 -20.33
N ARG A 296 28.61 -5.24 -20.72
CA ARG A 296 29.81 -4.61 -20.13
C ARG A 296 29.80 -3.09 -20.31
N LEU A 297 29.39 -2.60 -21.48
CA LEU A 297 29.30 -1.16 -21.73
C LEU A 297 28.20 -0.51 -20.88
N LEU A 298 27.02 -1.13 -20.80
CA LEU A 298 25.92 -0.65 -19.96
C LEU A 298 26.25 -0.71 -18.47
N GLY A 299 26.96 -1.75 -18.02
CA GLY A 299 27.36 -1.92 -16.62
C GLY A 299 28.33 -0.86 -16.09
N ASN A 300 29.08 -0.19 -16.99
CA ASN A 300 29.94 0.95 -16.63
C ASN A 300 29.13 2.21 -16.29
N GLU A 301 27.86 2.28 -16.67
CA GLU A 301 26.99 3.41 -16.37
C GLU A 301 26.31 3.18 -15.01
N ALA A 302 26.58 4.06 -14.04
CA ALA A 302 26.09 3.90 -12.67
C ALA A 302 24.56 3.92 -12.58
N ASP A 303 23.94 4.73 -13.43
CA ASP A 303 22.51 5.03 -13.49
C ASP A 303 21.73 4.10 -14.42
N VAL A 304 22.32 3.02 -14.94
CA VAL A 304 21.66 2.12 -15.89
C VAL A 304 21.20 0.82 -15.23
N VAL A 305 19.98 0.41 -15.56
CA VAL A 305 19.41 -0.89 -15.24
C VAL A 305 19.23 -1.67 -16.54
N ILE A 306 19.75 -2.90 -16.58
CA ILE A 306 19.53 -3.80 -17.72
C ILE A 306 18.24 -4.57 -17.48
N VAL A 307 17.35 -4.58 -18.47
CA VAL A 307 16.07 -5.29 -18.42
C VAL A 307 16.07 -6.40 -19.48
N GLY A 308 15.61 -7.60 -19.13
CA GLY A 308 15.62 -8.72 -20.07
C GLY A 308 14.81 -9.94 -19.63
N GLY A 309 15.02 -11.01 -20.41
CA GLY A 309 14.56 -12.39 -20.20
C GLY A 309 14.62 -13.01 -18.82
N GLY A 310 15.76 -12.80 -18.18
CA GLY A 310 16.19 -13.59 -17.04
C GLY A 310 16.53 -15.06 -17.33
N LEU A 311 16.30 -15.59 -18.54
CA LEU A 311 16.64 -16.96 -18.90
C LEU A 311 18.06 -17.05 -19.50
N ARG A 312 18.24 -17.77 -20.62
CA ARG A 312 19.55 -18.14 -21.21
C ARG A 312 19.91 -17.28 -22.43
N GLY A 313 21.11 -17.47 -22.97
CA GLY A 313 21.50 -16.89 -24.27
C GLY A 313 21.82 -15.41 -24.18
N VAL A 314 21.23 -14.57 -25.04
CA VAL A 314 21.44 -13.10 -24.99
C VAL A 314 21.06 -12.52 -23.63
N MET A 315 19.97 -13.03 -23.05
CA MET A 315 19.38 -12.58 -21.79
C MET A 315 20.21 -12.97 -20.56
N GLU A 316 21.19 -13.86 -20.72
CA GLU A 316 22.19 -14.26 -19.72
C GLU A 316 23.51 -13.54 -19.97
N ALA A 317 23.97 -13.53 -21.22
CA ALA A 317 25.25 -12.94 -21.61
C ALA A 317 25.34 -11.43 -21.31
N ALA A 318 24.25 -10.69 -21.51
CA ALA A 318 24.24 -9.25 -21.25
C ALA A 318 24.35 -8.92 -19.73
N PRO A 319 23.52 -9.47 -18.83
CA PRO A 319 23.75 -9.34 -17.38
C PRO A 319 25.14 -9.81 -16.93
N ALA A 320 25.65 -10.92 -17.48
CA ALA A 320 27.00 -11.40 -17.17
C ALA A 320 28.09 -10.35 -17.51
N GLY A 321 27.99 -9.74 -18.69
CA GLY A 321 28.91 -8.68 -19.10
C GLY A 321 28.82 -7.45 -18.20
N ALA A 322 27.62 -7.08 -17.76
CA ALA A 322 27.42 -5.96 -16.83
C ALA A 322 28.04 -6.23 -15.47
N LYS A 323 27.85 -7.44 -14.93
CA LYS A 323 28.48 -7.89 -13.68
C LYS A 323 29.99 -7.95 -13.77
N ALA A 324 30.55 -8.31 -14.92
CA ALA A 324 31.99 -8.27 -15.17
C ALA A 324 32.56 -6.85 -15.19
N ALA A 325 31.79 -5.85 -15.62
CA ALA A 325 32.16 -4.44 -15.53
C ALA A 325 32.03 -3.90 -14.10
N ARG A 326 30.93 -4.24 -13.43
CA ARG A 326 30.56 -3.71 -12.13
C ARG A 326 29.74 -4.74 -11.34
N ALA A 327 30.27 -5.20 -10.21
CA ALA A 327 29.67 -6.28 -9.42
C ALA A 327 28.25 -5.96 -8.91
N ASP A 328 27.97 -4.69 -8.59
CA ASP A 328 26.66 -4.19 -8.15
C ASP A 328 25.76 -3.73 -9.30
N ALA A 329 26.10 -4.01 -10.57
CA ALA A 329 25.24 -3.70 -11.70
C ALA A 329 23.84 -4.34 -11.52
N ARG A 330 22.79 -3.57 -11.82
CA ARG A 330 21.40 -3.99 -11.65
C ARG A 330 20.86 -4.62 -12.93
N CYS A 331 20.29 -5.81 -12.81
CA CYS A 331 19.72 -6.57 -13.91
C CYS A 331 18.36 -7.15 -13.51
N VAL A 332 17.32 -6.75 -14.23
CA VAL A 332 15.93 -7.14 -14.00
C VAL A 332 15.55 -8.23 -15.00
N GLY A 333 15.02 -9.34 -14.50
CA GLY A 333 14.62 -10.48 -15.31
C GLY A 333 13.12 -10.72 -15.26
N TYR A 334 12.40 -10.47 -16.35
CA TYR A 334 10.98 -10.82 -16.47
C TYR A 334 10.88 -12.29 -16.85
N LEU A 335 10.49 -13.15 -15.92
CA LEU A 335 10.40 -14.59 -16.12
C LEU A 335 8.99 -14.99 -16.61
N PRO A 336 8.88 -15.99 -17.52
CA PRO A 336 7.58 -16.42 -18.05
C PRO A 336 6.74 -17.19 -17.02
N GLY A 337 7.39 -17.91 -16.10
CA GLY A 337 6.77 -18.73 -15.07
C GLY A 337 6.50 -18.00 -13.75
N LEU A 338 6.11 -18.78 -12.74
CA LEU A 338 5.89 -18.33 -11.37
C LEU A 338 7.09 -18.60 -10.44
N ASP A 339 8.11 -19.32 -10.92
CA ASP A 339 9.27 -19.70 -10.13
C ASP A 339 10.44 -18.74 -10.36
N LEU A 340 10.79 -17.97 -9.33
CA LEU A 340 11.92 -17.03 -9.37
C LEU A 340 13.28 -17.74 -9.56
N ARG A 341 13.37 -19.03 -9.27
CA ARG A 341 14.61 -19.83 -9.42
C ARG A 341 14.97 -20.12 -10.89
N GLU A 342 14.06 -19.84 -11.82
CA GLU A 342 14.33 -19.96 -13.26
C GLU A 342 15.26 -18.85 -13.78
N ALA A 343 15.45 -17.77 -13.00
CA ALA A 343 16.39 -16.71 -13.35
C ALA A 343 17.84 -17.22 -13.38
N ASN A 344 18.60 -16.76 -14.38
CA ASN A 344 20.04 -16.94 -14.41
C ASN A 344 20.72 -16.20 -13.25
N GLU A 345 21.92 -16.65 -12.88
CA GLU A 345 22.66 -16.18 -11.71
C GLU A 345 23.03 -14.69 -11.72
N PHE A 346 22.99 -14.04 -12.89
CA PHE A 346 23.37 -12.64 -13.05
C PHE A 346 22.20 -11.67 -12.85
N ILE A 347 20.97 -12.17 -12.80
CA ILE A 347 19.78 -11.37 -12.50
C ILE A 347 19.77 -11.00 -11.01
N THR A 348 19.68 -9.69 -10.73
CA THR A 348 19.59 -9.17 -9.36
C THR A 348 18.14 -9.04 -8.89
N GLU A 349 17.23 -8.81 -9.83
CA GLU A 349 15.82 -8.49 -9.56
C GLU A 349 14.92 -9.36 -10.46
N PRO A 350 14.66 -10.63 -10.08
CA PRO A 350 13.78 -11.49 -10.85
C PRO A 350 12.30 -11.14 -10.60
N ILE A 351 11.51 -11.11 -11.68
CA ILE A 351 10.07 -10.85 -11.67
C ILE A 351 9.38 -12.08 -12.27
N ALA A 352 8.76 -12.90 -11.42
CA ALA A 352 7.92 -14.02 -11.83
C ALA A 352 6.57 -13.50 -12.31
N THR A 353 6.35 -13.47 -13.62
CA THR A 353 5.14 -12.85 -14.21
C THR A 353 3.96 -13.82 -14.28
N GLY A 354 4.21 -15.11 -14.48
CA GLY A 354 3.17 -16.10 -14.79
C GLY A 354 2.45 -15.87 -16.12
N LEU A 355 2.98 -15.02 -17.01
CA LEU A 355 2.33 -14.61 -18.26
C LEU A 355 2.78 -15.40 -19.50
N GLY A 356 3.68 -16.37 -19.35
CA GLY A 356 4.27 -17.06 -20.50
C GLY A 356 4.96 -16.05 -21.43
N GLU A 357 4.70 -16.11 -22.72
CA GLU A 357 5.22 -15.15 -23.72
C GLU A 357 4.62 -13.73 -23.55
N GLY A 358 3.47 -13.58 -22.88
CA GLY A 358 2.85 -12.26 -22.64
C GLY A 358 3.71 -11.31 -21.80
N ARG A 359 4.71 -11.85 -21.09
CA ARG A 359 5.68 -11.08 -20.28
C ARG A 359 6.57 -10.16 -21.12
N ASP A 360 6.74 -10.45 -22.41
CA ASP A 360 7.53 -9.64 -23.35
C ASP A 360 6.96 -8.21 -23.46
N LEU A 361 5.64 -8.05 -23.33
CA LEU A 361 4.98 -6.74 -23.33
C LEU A 361 5.37 -5.92 -22.09
N ALA A 362 5.33 -6.55 -20.91
CA ALA A 362 5.68 -5.90 -19.65
C ALA A 362 7.17 -5.53 -19.60
N LEU A 363 8.03 -6.38 -20.15
CA LEU A 363 9.47 -6.11 -20.29
C LEU A 363 9.71 -4.85 -21.14
N VAL A 364 9.08 -4.76 -22.31
CA VAL A 364 9.28 -3.64 -23.23
C VAL A 364 8.68 -2.34 -22.68
N ASP A 365 7.52 -2.39 -22.03
CA ASP A 365 6.88 -1.22 -21.42
C ASP A 365 7.75 -0.61 -20.30
N ASP A 366 8.50 -1.47 -19.61
CA ASP A 366 9.46 -1.10 -18.58
C ASP A 366 10.79 -0.52 -19.12
N CYS A 367 10.99 -0.50 -20.45
CA CYS A 367 12.21 0.01 -21.07
C CYS A 367 12.11 1.47 -21.54
N ASP A 368 13.22 2.21 -21.40
CA ASP A 368 13.40 3.55 -21.97
C ASP A 368 13.98 3.50 -23.39
N ALA A 369 14.78 2.47 -23.68
CA ALA A 369 15.24 2.08 -25.01
C ALA A 369 15.52 0.57 -25.04
N VAL A 370 15.56 -0.01 -26.24
CA VAL A 370 15.82 -1.44 -26.43
C VAL A 370 17.00 -1.64 -27.38
N ILE A 371 17.87 -2.60 -27.05
CA ILE A 371 18.94 -3.10 -27.90
C ILE A 371 18.59 -4.55 -28.27
N ALA A 372 18.30 -4.79 -29.55
CA ALA A 372 18.00 -6.10 -30.11
C ALA A 372 19.25 -6.75 -30.69
N ILE A 373 19.64 -7.93 -30.20
CA ILE A 373 20.88 -8.61 -30.56
C ILE A 373 20.57 -9.98 -31.16
N GLY A 374 20.88 -10.16 -32.45
CA GLY A 374 20.47 -11.33 -33.21
C GLY A 374 18.99 -11.28 -33.61
N PHE A 375 18.46 -12.41 -34.10
CA PHE A 375 17.11 -12.47 -34.65
C PHE A 375 16.46 -13.84 -34.40
N ASN A 376 15.21 -13.80 -33.92
CA ASN A 376 14.25 -14.91 -33.90
C ASN A 376 12.83 -14.30 -33.79
N GLU A 377 11.80 -15.16 -33.74
CA GLU A 377 10.40 -14.74 -33.65
C GLU A 377 10.13 -13.90 -32.40
N GLY A 378 10.61 -14.33 -31.22
CA GLY A 378 10.43 -13.59 -29.96
C GLY A 378 11.07 -12.21 -29.99
N THR A 379 12.34 -12.13 -30.44
CA THR A 379 13.07 -10.85 -30.56
C THR A 379 12.39 -9.91 -31.56
N LEU A 380 11.84 -10.45 -32.66
CA LEU A 380 11.07 -9.68 -33.63
C LEU A 380 9.80 -9.10 -33.00
N MET A 381 9.07 -9.90 -32.22
CA MET A 381 7.85 -9.46 -31.54
C MET A 381 8.12 -8.38 -30.49
N GLU A 382 9.15 -8.55 -29.66
CA GLU A 382 9.60 -7.54 -28.69
C GLU A 382 10.00 -6.23 -29.39
N ALA A 383 10.78 -6.31 -30.48
CA ALA A 383 11.19 -5.12 -31.25
C ALA A 383 10.00 -4.40 -31.92
N ALA A 384 9.06 -5.16 -32.49
CA ALA A 384 7.85 -4.61 -33.09
C ALA A 384 6.97 -3.92 -32.05
N TYR A 385 6.83 -4.53 -30.87
CA TYR A 385 6.07 -3.95 -29.77
C TYR A 385 6.74 -2.69 -29.22
N ALA A 386 8.06 -2.69 -29.04
CA ALA A 386 8.81 -1.50 -28.60
C ALA A 386 8.60 -0.31 -29.54
N ARG A 387 8.69 -0.54 -30.86
CA ARG A 387 8.38 0.47 -31.87
C ARG A 387 6.94 0.99 -31.76
N LYS A 388 5.96 0.08 -31.58
CA LYS A 388 4.55 0.45 -31.40
C LYS A 388 4.32 1.34 -30.18
N MET A 389 5.09 1.14 -29.11
CA MET A 389 5.05 1.93 -27.86
C MET A 389 5.92 3.21 -27.93
N GLY A 390 6.54 3.48 -29.07
CA GLY A 390 7.45 4.60 -29.26
C GLY A 390 8.75 4.47 -28.44
N VAL A 391 9.13 3.26 -28.05
CA VAL A 391 10.41 2.96 -27.40
C VAL A 391 11.46 2.77 -28.52
N PRO A 392 12.55 3.53 -28.52
CA PRO A 392 13.58 3.44 -29.56
C PRO A 392 14.30 2.09 -29.50
N VAL A 393 14.49 1.46 -30.66
CA VAL A 393 15.10 0.13 -30.79
C VAL A 393 16.35 0.19 -31.67
N TYR A 394 17.46 -0.37 -31.18
CA TYR A 394 18.74 -0.45 -31.90
C TYR A 394 19.17 -1.91 -32.11
N GLY A 395 19.56 -2.25 -33.34
CA GLY A 395 19.78 -3.63 -33.75
C GLY A 395 21.25 -3.94 -34.00
N ILE A 396 21.73 -5.04 -33.42
CA ILE A 396 23.06 -5.62 -33.69
C ILE A 396 22.83 -7.03 -34.23
N HIS A 397 23.36 -7.34 -35.42
CA HIS A 397 23.05 -8.61 -36.11
C HIS A 397 21.53 -8.86 -36.30
N PHE A 398 20.75 -7.78 -36.37
CA PHE A 398 19.31 -7.80 -36.62
C PHE A 398 19.05 -7.41 -38.10
N PRO A 399 18.20 -8.13 -38.84
CA PRO A 399 17.93 -7.84 -40.25
C PRO A 399 17.25 -6.48 -40.43
N VAL A 400 17.52 -5.82 -41.55
CA VAL A 400 16.81 -4.57 -41.89
C VAL A 400 15.40 -4.92 -42.35
N ILE A 401 14.41 -4.53 -41.55
CA ILE A 401 12.99 -4.69 -41.85
C ILE A 401 12.40 -3.28 -41.98
N THR A 402 11.87 -2.95 -43.16
CA THR A 402 11.22 -1.67 -43.42
C THR A 402 9.72 -1.80 -43.18
N MET A 403 9.15 -0.85 -42.44
CA MET A 403 7.73 -0.84 -42.09
C MET A 403 6.92 -0.02 -43.12
N PRO A 404 5.57 -0.10 -43.11
CA PRO A 404 4.74 0.59 -44.10
C PRO A 404 4.90 2.11 -44.14
N ASP A 405 5.39 2.71 -43.06
CA ASP A 405 5.71 4.14 -42.95
C ASP A 405 7.09 4.51 -43.56
N GLY A 406 7.79 3.55 -44.18
CA GLY A 406 9.10 3.75 -44.81
C GLY A 406 10.27 3.80 -43.84
N LEU A 407 10.01 3.74 -42.52
CA LEU A 407 11.04 3.74 -41.50
C LEU A 407 11.43 2.31 -41.11
N PRO A 408 12.66 2.05 -40.66
CA PRO A 408 13.05 0.73 -40.20
C PRO A 408 12.29 0.34 -38.93
N LEU A 409 12.08 -0.97 -38.73
CA LEU A 409 11.59 -1.53 -37.48
C LEU A 409 12.57 -1.25 -36.34
N VAL A 410 13.86 -1.42 -36.64
CA VAL A 410 14.98 -1.28 -35.71
C VAL A 410 16.08 -0.46 -36.35
N GLN A 411 16.63 0.52 -35.62
CA GLN A 411 17.76 1.32 -36.08
C GLN A 411 19.04 0.47 -36.10
N ALA A 412 19.60 0.22 -37.29
CA ALA A 412 20.78 -0.62 -37.41
C ALA A 412 22.02 0.02 -36.76
N ALA A 413 22.72 -0.74 -35.91
CA ALA A 413 23.99 -0.34 -35.31
C ALA A 413 25.12 -1.24 -35.82
N ARG A 414 26.29 -0.65 -36.12
CA ARG A 414 27.47 -1.37 -36.63
C ARG A 414 28.22 -2.18 -35.55
N GLY A 415 27.65 -2.33 -34.36
CA GLY A 415 28.23 -3.08 -33.24
C GLY A 415 27.77 -2.59 -31.86
N PRO A 416 28.32 -3.18 -30.78
CA PRO A 416 27.92 -2.86 -29.40
C PRO A 416 28.04 -1.40 -29.02
N LYS A 417 29.20 -0.76 -29.29
CA LYS A 417 29.47 0.61 -28.85
C LYS A 417 28.53 1.65 -29.49
N PRO A 418 28.30 1.67 -30.82
CA PRO A 418 27.30 2.55 -31.42
C PRO A 418 25.88 2.30 -30.91
N ALA A 419 25.49 1.03 -30.73
CA ALA A 419 24.15 0.70 -30.22
C ALA A 419 23.91 1.26 -28.82
N VAL A 420 24.85 1.02 -27.90
CA VAL A 420 24.76 1.50 -26.51
C VAL A 420 24.77 3.02 -26.45
N SER A 421 25.64 3.69 -27.22
CA SER A 421 25.70 5.15 -27.22
C SER A 421 24.39 5.80 -27.68
N SER A 422 23.76 5.27 -28.72
CA SER A 422 22.49 5.80 -29.23
C SER A 422 21.33 5.47 -28.29
N ALA A 423 21.27 4.23 -27.79
CA ALA A 423 20.26 3.80 -26.83
C ALA A 423 20.27 4.65 -25.56
N LEU A 424 21.44 4.89 -24.96
CA LEU A 424 21.56 5.73 -23.76
C LEU A 424 21.17 7.18 -24.01
N LYS A 425 21.51 7.74 -25.17
CA LYS A 425 21.15 9.10 -25.53
C LYS A 425 19.63 9.26 -25.58
N ASP A 426 18.95 8.40 -26.33
CA ASP A 426 17.50 8.49 -26.51
C ASP A 426 16.76 8.09 -25.22
N ALA A 427 17.23 7.07 -24.51
CA ALA A 427 16.66 6.65 -23.23
C ALA A 427 16.74 7.76 -22.16
N ARG A 428 17.88 8.45 -22.05
CA ARG A 428 18.02 9.60 -21.12
C ARG A 428 17.14 10.78 -21.51
N SER A 429 16.86 10.97 -22.80
CA SER A 429 15.91 11.99 -23.25
C SER A 429 14.47 11.62 -22.86
N ARG A 430 14.09 10.35 -23.01
CA ARG A 430 12.77 9.81 -22.67
C ARG A 430 12.51 9.75 -21.17
N ALA A 431 13.50 9.34 -20.37
CA ALA A 431 13.38 9.24 -18.92
C ALA A 431 13.28 10.62 -18.20
N ARG A 432 13.61 11.70 -18.92
CA ARG A 432 13.52 13.09 -18.44
C ARG A 432 12.25 13.82 -18.90
N ALA A 433 11.54 13.27 -19.90
CA ALA A 433 10.24 13.74 -20.37
C ALA A 433 9.12 13.18 -19.48
#